data_AF-A0A6B0UWA6-F1
#
_entry.id   AF-A0A6B0UWA6-F1
#
_cell.length_a   1.000
_cell.length_b   1.000
_cell.length_c   1.000
_cell.angle_alpha   90.00
_cell.angle_beta   90.00
_cell.angle_gamma   90.00
#
_symmetry.space_group_name_H-M   'P 1'
#
loop_
_entity.id
_entity.type
_entity.pdbx_description
1 polymer ?
#
loop_
_entity_poly.entity_id
_entity_poly.type
_entity_poly.pdbx_seq_one_letter_code
_entity_poly.pdbx_strand_id
1 'polypeptide(L)'
;MHLIEQANTISVRTDTEELAKTLSEITEIKVQGRQALPVQVFRTFGTSYTKGIIYDICPKEQDPRDEVLNRELESEKIDIVAARRLGKSNTAVITFDGERLPRSIFYGKRFMRVFPHKPKAVTCRNCHRLGHKPDICPNQAVCPICGASHPADADPA
;
A
#
# COMPACT_ATOMS: atom_id res chain seq x y z
N MET A 1 -20.62 11.39 7.45
CA MET A 1 -19.73 10.63 8.35
C MET A 1 -20.25 9.19 8.35
N HIS A 2 -19.85 8.40 7.36
CA HIS A 2 -20.35 7.03 7.19
C HIS A 2 -19.20 6.07 7.47
N LEU A 3 -19.44 5.21 8.45
CA LEU A 3 -18.51 4.24 8.99
C LEU A 3 -18.05 3.28 7.90
N ILE A 4 -16.77 2.93 7.97
CA ILE A 4 -16.17 1.82 7.22
C ILE A 4 -16.87 0.56 7.70
N GLU A 5 -17.79 0.01 6.90
CA GLU A 5 -18.45 -1.26 7.21
C GLU A 5 -17.46 -2.42 7.07
N GLN A 6 -16.81 -2.69 8.21
CA GLN A 6 -16.23 -3.94 8.71
C GLN A 6 -15.16 -4.64 7.84
N ALA A 7 -13.95 -4.10 7.87
CA ALA A 7 -12.77 -4.97 7.93
C ALA A 7 -12.60 -5.44 9.39
N ASN A 8 -12.68 -6.76 9.64
CA ASN A 8 -12.42 -7.34 10.96
C ASN A 8 -10.91 -7.37 11.23
N THR A 9 -10.31 -6.19 11.40
CA THR A 9 -8.87 -6.02 11.63
C THR A 9 -8.55 -6.10 13.12
N ILE A 10 -7.52 -6.87 13.47
CA ILE A 10 -6.95 -6.95 14.82
C ILE A 10 -5.65 -6.15 14.83
N SER A 11 -5.53 -5.17 15.73
CA SER A 11 -4.29 -4.42 15.93
C SER A 11 -3.57 -4.95 17.16
N VAL A 12 -2.31 -5.35 17.00
CA VAL A 12 -1.46 -5.81 18.11
C VAL A 12 -0.38 -4.76 18.36
N ARG A 13 -0.33 -4.22 19.57
CA ARG A 13 0.73 -3.32 20.02
C ARG A 13 1.76 -4.12 20.81
N THR A 14 3.03 -3.98 20.46
CA THR A 14 4.16 -4.55 21.20
C THR A 14 4.98 -3.41 21.79
N ASP A 15 5.72 -3.71 22.86
CA ASP A 15 6.69 -2.83 23.50
C ASP A 15 8.12 -3.03 22.97
N THR A 16 8.35 -4.09 22.19
CA THR A 16 9.66 -4.48 21.64
C THR A 16 9.63 -4.59 20.12
N GLU A 17 10.74 -4.22 19.48
CA GLU A 17 10.92 -4.25 18.02
C GLU A 17 11.11 -5.69 17.52
N GLU A 18 11.74 -6.54 18.31
CA GLU A 18 11.96 -7.96 18.03
C GLU A 18 10.63 -8.72 17.95
N LEU A 19 9.71 -8.42 18.87
CA LEU A 19 8.37 -9.01 18.83
C LEU A 19 7.57 -8.48 17.64
N ALA A 20 7.68 -7.19 17.31
CA ALA A 20 7.03 -6.62 16.14
C ALA A 20 7.49 -7.29 14.82
N LYS A 21 8.78 -7.61 14.70
CA LYS A 21 9.33 -8.37 13.56
C LYS A 21 8.74 -9.77 13.50
N THR A 22 8.79 -10.51 14.61
CA THR A 22 8.22 -11.86 14.71
C THR A 22 6.74 -11.87 14.32
N LEU A 23 5.94 -10.91 14.81
CA LEU A 23 4.52 -10.81 14.48
C LEU A 23 4.27 -10.43 13.01
N SER A 24 5.18 -9.67 12.38
CA SER A 24 5.07 -9.27 10.97
C SER A 24 5.22 -10.44 10.00
N GLU A 25 5.83 -11.55 10.44
CA GLU A 25 6.04 -12.76 9.64
C GLU A 25 4.85 -13.72 9.67
N ILE A 26 3.83 -13.45 10.50
CA ILE A 26 2.65 -14.32 10.62
C ILE A 26 1.82 -14.26 9.33
N THR A 27 1.55 -15.43 8.76
CA THR A 27 0.71 -15.59 7.56
C THR A 27 -0.63 -16.29 7.85
N GLU A 28 -0.75 -16.97 8.99
CA GLU A 28 -1.97 -17.69 9.39
C GLU A 28 -2.20 -17.59 10.91
N ILE A 29 -3.47 -17.52 11.31
CA ILE A 29 -3.88 -17.57 12.72
C ILE A 29 -4.75 -18.82 12.94
N LYS A 30 -4.39 -19.63 13.94
CA LYS A 30 -5.19 -20.76 14.40
C LYS A 30 -6.14 -20.31 15.50
N VAL A 31 -7.45 -20.49 15.28
CA VAL A 31 -8.49 -20.23 16.28
C VAL A 31 -9.11 -21.56 16.68
N GLN A 32 -9.27 -21.80 17.99
CA GLN A 32 -9.87 -23.06 18.47
C GLN A 32 -11.23 -23.32 17.81
N GLY A 33 -11.42 -24.55 17.33
CA GLY A 33 -12.66 -24.96 16.65
C GLY A 33 -12.85 -24.40 15.24
N ARG A 34 -11.83 -23.78 14.63
CA ARG A 34 -11.85 -23.28 13.25
C ARG A 34 -10.63 -23.73 12.46
N GLN A 35 -10.77 -23.76 11.14
CA GLN A 35 -9.65 -23.90 10.22
C GLN A 35 -8.70 -22.70 10.35
N ALA A 36 -7.41 -22.91 10.08
CA ALA A 36 -6.42 -21.83 10.05
C ALA A 36 -6.87 -20.72 9.11
N LEU A 37 -6.86 -19.48 9.61
CA LEU A 37 -7.30 -18.31 8.88
C LEU A 37 -6.07 -17.63 8.27
N PRO A 38 -5.99 -17.46 6.94
CA PRO A 38 -4.93 -16.67 6.33
C PRO A 38 -5.07 -15.21 6.76
N VAL A 39 -3.94 -14.58 7.10
CA VAL A 39 -3.89 -13.19 7.53
C VAL A 39 -2.86 -12.40 6.75
N GLN A 40 -3.10 -11.10 6.66
CA GLN A 40 -2.13 -10.15 6.14
C GLN A 40 -1.73 -9.22 7.27
N VAL A 41 -0.45 -9.24 7.63
CA VAL A 41 0.08 -8.37 8.68
C VAL A 41 0.68 -7.12 8.06
N PHE A 42 0.36 -5.98 8.66
CA PHE A 42 0.92 -4.69 8.28
C PHE A 42 1.38 -4.00 9.55
N ARG A 43 2.62 -3.50 9.56
CA ARG A 43 3.08 -2.65 10.65
C ARG A 43 2.29 -1.34 10.60
N THR A 44 1.61 -1.03 11.69
CA THR A 44 1.02 0.29 11.89
C THR A 44 2.12 1.26 12.25
N PHE A 45 2.19 2.38 11.54
CA PHE A 45 3.09 3.48 11.88
C PHE A 45 2.64 4.12 13.21
N GLY A 46 3.51 4.91 13.85
CA GLY A 46 3.18 5.65 15.07
C GLY A 46 1.91 6.49 14.94
N THR A 47 1.45 7.08 16.05
CA THR A 47 0.19 7.86 16.14
C THR A 47 0.02 8.92 15.05
N SER A 48 1.11 9.39 14.43
CA SER A 48 1.08 10.26 13.26
C SER A 48 2.13 9.83 12.24
N TYR A 49 1.74 9.73 10.96
CA TYR A 49 2.67 9.57 9.84
C TYR A 49 2.18 10.37 8.65
N THR A 50 3.08 10.70 7.73
CA THR A 50 2.74 11.32 6.45
C THR A 50 3.31 10.54 5.28
N LYS A 51 2.67 10.68 4.12
CA LYS A 51 3.11 10.01 2.89
C LYS A 51 3.53 11.03 1.85
N GLY A 52 4.70 10.80 1.28
CA GLY A 52 5.23 11.54 0.16
C GLY A 52 5.37 10.67 -1.09
N ILE A 53 5.48 11.33 -2.23
CA ILE A 53 5.79 10.74 -3.53
C ILE A 53 7.13 11.29 -3.99
N ILE A 54 7.99 10.40 -4.48
CA ILE A 54 9.15 10.75 -5.27
C ILE A 54 9.04 10.10 -6.65
N TYR A 55 9.54 10.80 -7.65
CA TYR A 55 9.60 10.34 -9.05
C TYR A 55 11.04 9.96 -9.41
N ASP A 56 11.24 9.37 -10.58
CA ASP A 56 12.55 9.05 -11.16
C ASP A 56 13.46 8.19 -10.28
N ILE A 57 12.87 7.22 -9.56
CA ILE A 57 13.62 6.16 -8.87
C ILE A 57 14.20 5.16 -9.86
N CYS A 58 15.14 4.32 -9.42
CA CYS A 58 15.76 3.27 -10.25
C CYS A 58 14.68 2.43 -10.96
N PRO A 59 14.80 2.13 -12.27
CA PRO A 59 13.84 1.30 -12.99
C PRO A 59 13.66 -0.07 -12.36
N LYS A 60 12.46 -0.65 -12.51
CA LYS A 60 12.14 -1.95 -11.91
C LYS A 60 13.03 -3.08 -12.42
N GLU A 61 13.50 -2.97 -13.67
CA GLU A 61 14.41 -3.93 -14.29
C GLU A 61 15.77 -3.96 -13.60
N GLN A 62 16.19 -2.84 -13.01
CA GLN A 62 17.46 -2.68 -12.30
C GLN A 62 17.32 -2.87 -10.78
N ASP A 63 16.13 -2.63 -10.22
CA ASP A 63 15.82 -2.81 -8.81
C ASP A 63 14.48 -3.57 -8.63
N PRO A 64 14.44 -4.88 -8.92
CA PRO A 64 13.18 -5.64 -8.99
C PRO A 64 12.52 -5.87 -7.63
N ARG A 65 13.32 -5.80 -6.54
CA ARG A 65 12.88 -5.99 -5.15
C ARG A 65 12.88 -4.70 -4.34
N ASP A 66 13.09 -3.55 -4.98
CA ASP A 66 13.21 -2.24 -4.31
C ASP A 66 14.30 -2.19 -3.23
N GLU A 67 15.37 -2.98 -3.35
CA GLU A 67 16.48 -3.02 -2.38
C GLU A 67 17.32 -1.76 -2.43
N VAL A 68 17.58 -1.26 -3.65
CA VAL A 68 18.30 -0.01 -3.84
C VAL A 68 17.46 1.14 -3.29
N LEU A 69 16.16 1.15 -3.61
CA LEU A 69 15.21 2.11 -3.04
C LEU A 69 15.27 2.13 -1.50
N ASN A 70 15.15 0.97 -0.84
CA ASN A 70 15.11 0.93 0.62
C ASN A 70 16.46 1.25 1.28
N ARG A 71 17.58 0.95 0.62
CA ARG A 71 18.92 1.19 1.18
C ARG A 71 19.42 2.62 1.01
N GLU A 72 19.10 3.27 -0.11
CA GLU A 72 19.72 4.55 -0.50
C GLU A 72 18.87 5.77 -0.21
N LEU A 73 17.69 5.58 0.41
CA LEU A 73 16.84 6.68 0.83
C LEU A 73 17.29 7.23 2.18
N GLU A 74 17.51 8.53 2.22
CA GLU A 74 17.90 9.24 3.44
C GLU A 74 17.13 10.57 3.53
N SER A 75 16.76 10.95 4.75
CA SER A 75 16.07 12.19 5.04
C SER A 75 16.74 12.86 6.23
N GLU A 76 17.11 14.14 6.09
CA GLU A 76 17.88 14.84 7.13
C GLU A 76 17.07 15.17 8.38
N LYS A 77 15.75 15.38 8.23
CA LYS A 77 14.92 16.02 9.26
C LYS A 77 13.84 15.13 9.83
N ILE A 78 13.43 14.12 9.06
CA ILE A 78 12.24 13.31 9.36
C ILE A 78 12.54 11.88 8.95
N ASP A 79 12.43 10.96 9.88
CA ASP A 79 12.75 9.56 9.65
C ASP A 79 11.86 8.93 8.59
N ILE A 80 12.48 8.14 7.72
CA ILE A 80 11.79 7.35 6.70
C ILE A 80 11.43 6.01 7.34
N VAL A 81 10.14 5.74 7.45
CA VAL A 81 9.62 4.51 8.07
C VAL A 81 9.47 3.39 7.06
N ALA A 82 9.10 3.73 5.82
CA ALA A 82 8.94 2.75 4.75
C ALA A 82 9.04 3.43 3.37
N ALA A 83 9.50 2.68 2.39
CA ALA A 83 9.45 3.06 0.98
C ALA A 83 8.89 1.91 0.14
N ARG A 84 8.05 2.22 -0.85
CA ARG A 84 7.57 1.23 -1.81
C ARG A 84 7.35 1.82 -3.19
N ARG A 85 7.68 1.08 -4.24
CA ARG A 85 7.33 1.44 -5.61
C ARG A 85 5.82 1.36 -5.86
N LEU A 86 5.35 2.21 -6.76
CA LEU A 86 4.00 2.16 -7.31
C LEU A 86 3.98 1.33 -8.60
N GLY A 87 3.62 0.05 -8.47
CA GLY A 87 3.40 -0.84 -9.61
C GLY A 87 4.67 -1.06 -10.43
N LYS A 88 4.61 -0.80 -11.74
CA LYS A 88 5.75 -0.89 -12.68
C LYS A 88 6.38 0.48 -12.99
N SER A 89 5.96 1.55 -12.28
CA SER A 89 6.46 2.90 -12.55
C SER A 89 7.78 3.20 -11.85
N ASN A 90 8.44 4.27 -12.28
CA ASN A 90 9.59 4.85 -11.60
C ASN A 90 9.13 5.86 -10.53
N THR A 91 8.12 5.49 -9.74
CA THR A 91 7.54 6.34 -8.69
C THR A 91 7.44 5.54 -7.41
N ALA A 92 7.83 6.15 -6.28
CA ALA A 92 7.72 5.54 -4.96
C ALA A 92 6.83 6.36 -4.03
N VAL A 93 6.12 5.67 -3.15
CA VAL A 93 5.51 6.25 -1.95
C VAL A 93 6.49 6.07 -0.81
N ILE A 94 6.80 7.16 -0.12
CA ILE A 94 7.65 7.18 1.06
C ILE A 94 6.75 7.51 2.27
N THR A 95 6.85 6.72 3.32
CA THR A 95 6.20 6.99 4.61
C THR A 95 7.21 7.63 5.54
N PHE A 96 6.86 8.80 6.05
CA PHE A 96 7.65 9.57 7.00
C PHE A 96 7.01 9.51 8.38
N ASP A 97 7.84 9.45 9.41
CA ASP A 97 7.35 9.57 10.79
C ASP A 97 6.88 11.01 11.07
N GLY A 98 5.77 11.16 11.77
CA GLY A 98 5.22 12.48 12.10
C GLY A 98 4.30 13.13 11.06
N GLU A 99 3.79 14.31 11.41
CA GLU A 99 2.74 15.03 10.67
C GLU A 99 3.25 15.95 9.56
N ARG A 100 4.57 16.13 9.45
CA ARG A 100 5.17 17.05 8.48
C ARG A 100 5.81 16.29 7.35
N LEU A 101 5.63 16.79 6.14
CA LEU A 101 6.30 16.25 4.97
C LEU A 101 7.59 17.04 4.71
N PRO A 102 8.75 16.39 4.56
CA PRO A 102 9.95 17.08 4.12
C PRO A 102 9.75 17.57 2.68
N ARG A 103 10.40 18.67 2.30
CA ARG A 103 10.34 19.18 0.92
C ARG A 103 11.13 18.29 -0.05
N SER A 104 12.12 17.60 0.48
CA SER A 104 13.12 16.85 -0.28
C SER A 104 13.81 15.82 0.59
N ILE A 105 14.35 14.79 -0.06
CA ILE A 105 15.13 13.71 0.54
C ILE A 105 16.30 13.35 -0.39
N PHE A 106 17.26 12.58 0.10
CA PHE A 106 18.30 11.98 -0.73
C PHE A 106 17.87 10.60 -1.21
N TYR A 107 18.24 10.30 -2.46
CA TYR A 107 18.20 8.95 -3.01
C TYR A 107 19.55 8.69 -3.67
N GLY A 108 20.41 7.93 -2.98
CA GLY A 108 21.83 7.81 -3.30
C GLY A 108 22.49 9.18 -3.24
N LYS A 109 23.02 9.65 -4.38
CA LYS A 109 23.66 10.99 -4.49
C LYS A 109 22.73 12.06 -5.06
N ARG A 110 21.44 11.76 -5.24
CA ARG A 110 20.47 12.68 -5.86
C ARG A 110 19.59 13.33 -4.82
N PHE A 111 19.38 14.63 -4.96
CA PHE A 111 18.40 15.37 -4.17
C PHE A 111 17.03 15.31 -4.85
N MET A 112 16.07 14.65 -4.19
CA MET A 112 14.76 14.33 -4.74
C MET A 112 13.70 15.19 -4.07
N ARG A 113 12.87 15.87 -4.88
CA ARG A 113 11.70 16.58 -4.36
C ARG A 113 10.64 15.58 -3.89
N VAL A 114 10.07 15.83 -2.72
CA VAL A 114 8.95 15.06 -2.20
C VAL A 114 7.64 15.81 -2.45
N PHE A 115 6.67 15.11 -3.00
CA PHE A 115 5.33 15.63 -3.26
C PHE A 115 4.32 15.01 -2.28
N PRO A 116 3.35 15.75 -1.75
CA PRO A 116 2.32 15.17 -0.89
C PRO A 116 1.58 14.03 -1.58
N HIS A 117 1.50 12.87 -0.92
CA HIS A 117 0.71 11.76 -1.43
C HIS A 117 -0.77 12.11 -1.34
N LYS A 118 -1.40 12.29 -2.50
CA LYS A 118 -2.85 12.44 -2.63
C LYS A 118 -3.43 11.08 -3.02
N PRO A 119 -4.01 10.32 -2.08
CA PRO A 119 -4.65 9.06 -2.42
C PRO A 119 -5.78 9.36 -3.41
N LYS A 120 -5.70 8.78 -4.60
CA LYS A 120 -6.83 8.80 -5.53
C LYS A 120 -7.90 7.85 -5.02
N ALA A 121 -9.17 8.22 -5.18
CA ALA A 121 -10.26 7.29 -4.97
C ALA A 121 -9.99 6.05 -5.83
N VAL A 122 -9.97 4.88 -5.20
CA VAL A 122 -9.76 3.62 -5.90
C VAL A 122 -11.06 3.30 -6.62
N THR A 123 -11.05 3.29 -7.95
CA THR A 123 -12.15 2.75 -8.75
C THR A 123 -11.84 1.29 -9.10
N CYS A 124 -12.74 0.39 -8.72
CA CYS A 124 -12.63 -1.01 -9.04
C CYS A 124 -12.85 -1.23 -10.54
N ARG A 125 -11.88 -1.80 -11.26
CA ARG A 125 -12.02 -2.16 -12.68
C ARG A 125 -12.96 -3.34 -12.94
N ASN A 126 -13.38 -4.07 -11.90
CA ASN A 126 -14.32 -5.18 -12.03
C ASN A 126 -15.77 -4.72 -12.03
N CYS A 127 -16.15 -3.84 -11.08
CA CYS A 127 -17.54 -3.40 -10.89
C CYS A 127 -17.76 -1.89 -11.05
N HIS A 128 -16.70 -1.14 -11.36
CA HIS A 128 -16.67 0.32 -11.52
C HIS A 128 -17.05 1.16 -10.29
N ARG A 129 -17.28 0.52 -9.13
CA ARG A 129 -17.54 1.21 -7.86
C ARG A 129 -16.25 1.69 -7.19
N LEU A 130 -16.37 2.70 -6.34
CA LEU A 130 -15.25 3.24 -5.57
C LEU A 130 -14.98 2.41 -4.29
N GLY A 131 -13.77 2.56 -3.76
CA GLY A 131 -13.41 2.13 -2.39
C GLY A 131 -12.74 0.77 -2.27
N HIS A 132 -12.64 -0.01 -3.35
CA HIS A 132 -11.96 -1.30 -3.34
C HIS A 132 -11.23 -1.58 -4.65
N LYS A 133 -10.24 -2.46 -4.59
CA LYS A 133 -9.50 -2.93 -5.77
C LYS A 133 -10.17 -4.19 -6.36
N PRO A 134 -9.92 -4.52 -7.64
CA PRO A 134 -10.53 -5.68 -8.30
C PRO A 134 -10.27 -7.02 -7.61
N ASP A 135 -9.09 -7.20 -7.03
CA ASP A 135 -8.64 -8.40 -6.32
C ASP A 135 -9.45 -8.73 -5.07
N ILE A 136 -10.07 -7.72 -4.45
CA ILE A 136 -10.92 -7.85 -3.25
C ILE A 136 -12.37 -7.46 -3.54
N CYS A 137 -12.81 -7.53 -4.81
CA CYS A 137 -14.12 -7.07 -5.21
C CYS A 137 -15.23 -8.02 -4.73
N PRO A 138 -16.22 -7.54 -3.94
CA PRO A 138 -17.36 -8.37 -3.53
C PRO A 138 -18.50 -8.38 -4.56
N ASN A 139 -18.38 -7.62 -5.65
CA ASN A 139 -19.44 -7.41 -6.63
C ASN A 139 -19.19 -8.21 -7.90
N GLN A 140 -20.27 -8.50 -8.63
CA GLN A 140 -20.19 -9.12 -9.94
C GLN A 140 -19.48 -8.21 -10.95
N ALA A 141 -18.76 -8.83 -11.89
CA ALA A 141 -18.09 -8.14 -12.97
C ALA A 141 -19.12 -7.45 -13.88
N VAL A 142 -18.79 -6.24 -14.34
CA VAL A 142 -19.59 -5.49 -15.32
C VAL A 142 -18.76 -5.21 -16.57
N CYS A 143 -19.42 -4.84 -17.66
CA CYS A 143 -18.73 -4.48 -18.89
C CYS A 143 -17.76 -3.30 -18.67
N PRO A 144 -16.49 -3.41 -19.10
CA PRO A 144 -15.49 -2.36 -18.92
C PRO A 144 -15.82 -1.08 -19.71
N ILE A 145 -16.69 -1.17 -20.73
CA ILE A 145 -17.07 -0.06 -21.60
C ILE A 145 -18.30 0.68 -21.05
N CYS A 146 -19.41 -0.04 -20.80
CA CYS A 146 -20.69 0.57 -20.44
C CYS A 146 -21.10 0.41 -18.97
N GLY A 147 -20.41 -0.44 -18.20
CA GLY A 147 -20.71 -0.68 -16.78
C GLY A 147 -21.99 -1.50 -16.52
N ALA A 148 -22.62 -2.06 -17.55
CA ALA A 148 -23.78 -2.93 -17.42
C ALA A 148 -23.40 -4.41 -17.25
N SER A 149 -24.33 -5.20 -16.71
CA SER A 149 -24.18 -6.66 -16.63
C SER A 149 -24.65 -7.30 -17.93
N HIS A 150 -23.80 -8.11 -18.57
CA HIS A 150 -24.12 -8.84 -19.80
C HIS A 150 -24.12 -10.35 -19.53
N PRO A 151 -24.94 -11.13 -20.23
CA PRO A 151 -24.81 -12.59 -20.25
C PRO A 151 -23.45 -12.99 -20.85
N ALA A 152 -22.88 -14.11 -20.38
CA ALA A 152 -21.49 -14.52 -20.62
C ALA A 152 -21.12 -14.78 -22.09
N ASP A 153 -22.10 -14.82 -23.00
CA ASP A 153 -21.93 -15.19 -24.41
C ASP A 153 -22.02 -14.00 -25.39
N ALA A 154 -21.99 -12.77 -24.90
CA ALA A 154 -21.92 -11.60 -25.77
C ALA A 154 -20.46 -11.18 -25.99
N ASP A 155 -19.84 -11.79 -27.00
CA ASP A 155 -18.56 -11.35 -27.56
C ASP A 155 -18.68 -9.88 -27.99
N PRO A 156 -17.74 -8.98 -27.63
CA PRO A 156 -17.82 -7.59 -28.02
C PRO A 156 -17.50 -7.46 -29.52
N ALA A 157 -18.51 -7.08 -30.32
CA ALA A 157 -18.35 -6.65 -31.71
C ALA A 157 -17.67 -5.26 -31.80
#